data_AF-A0A962ZN86-F1
#
_entry.id   AF-A0A962ZN86-F1
#
_cell.length_a   1.000
_cell.length_b   1.000
_cell.length_c   1.000
_cell.angle_alpha   90.00
_cell.angle_beta   90.00
_cell.angle_gamma   90.00
#
_symmetry.space_group_name_H-M   'P 1'
#
loop_
_entity.id
_entity.type
_entity.pdbx_description
1 polymer ?
#
loop_
_entity_poly.entity_id
_entity_poly.type
_entity_poly.pdbx_seq_one_letter_code
_entity_poly.pdbx_strand_id
1 'polypeptide(L)'
;LDLAMFADLQSDAADPARRAEQLRRTILRMQDNLSAIEKCRVPVLAAIHNTCIGGGVDMTCCADMRYATEDAFFSIREIDIGMTADVGTLQRLPRIIPDALVRELAYTGRDMDADEARAAGFVNRVYETREVMLREVTAIARSIASKSPLAVRGSKEMLLYARDHSVSEGLNYIATWNAGMLSQQDLQAGMQAQFEKKQARYDD
;
A
#
# COMPACT_ATOMS: atom_id res chain seq x y z
N LEU A 1 10.69 -32.36 -43.09
CA LEU A 1 10.78 -31.08 -42.37
C LEU A 1 11.74 -30.21 -43.17
N ASP A 2 11.21 -29.32 -43.99
CA ASP A 2 11.99 -28.46 -44.88
C ASP A 2 12.56 -27.28 -44.08
N LEU A 3 13.88 -27.23 -43.98
CA LEU A 3 14.62 -26.19 -43.25
C LEU A 3 14.58 -24.84 -43.96
N ALA A 4 14.26 -24.79 -45.26
CA ALA A 4 14.18 -23.55 -46.03
C ALA A 4 12.98 -22.66 -45.61
N MET A 5 11.90 -23.26 -45.09
CA MET A 5 10.76 -22.51 -44.54
C MET A 5 11.10 -21.71 -43.28
N PHE A 6 12.17 -22.07 -42.56
CA PHE A 6 12.60 -21.36 -41.35
C PHE A 6 13.54 -20.18 -41.64
N ALA A 7 14.08 -20.08 -42.86
CA ALA A 7 14.96 -18.98 -43.24
C ALA A 7 14.19 -17.65 -43.38
N ASP A 8 12.90 -17.72 -43.75
CA ASP A 8 12.02 -16.55 -43.89
C ASP A 8 11.50 -15.99 -42.55
N LEU A 9 11.75 -16.71 -41.43
CA LEU A 9 11.42 -16.25 -40.08
C LEU A 9 12.49 -15.31 -39.48
N GLN A 10 13.58 -15.04 -40.20
CA GLN A 10 14.67 -14.16 -39.77
C GLN A 10 14.44 -12.70 -40.17
N SER A 11 13.23 -12.16 -39.98
CA SER A 11 13.01 -10.71 -40.05
C SER A 11 13.36 -10.08 -38.69
N ASP A 12 14.44 -9.31 -38.67
CA ASP A 12 15.12 -8.71 -37.52
C ASP A 12 14.37 -7.53 -36.86
N ALA A 13 13.04 -7.61 -36.79
CA ALA A 13 12.22 -6.77 -35.93
C ALA A 13 11.84 -7.62 -34.72
N ALA A 14 12.38 -7.29 -33.53
CA ALA A 14 12.22 -8.07 -32.30
C ALA A 14 10.86 -8.80 -32.22
N ASP A 15 10.93 -10.14 -32.23
CA ASP A 15 9.79 -11.07 -32.15
C ASP A 15 8.70 -10.50 -31.22
N PRO A 16 7.48 -10.22 -31.73
CA PRO A 16 6.40 -9.63 -30.94
C PRO A 16 6.14 -10.34 -29.61
N ALA A 17 6.28 -11.68 -29.57
CA ALA A 17 6.12 -12.45 -28.35
C ALA A 17 7.22 -12.15 -27.32
N ARG A 18 8.47 -11.99 -27.77
CA ARG A 18 9.60 -11.63 -26.90
C ARG A 18 9.46 -10.22 -26.33
N ARG A 19 9.00 -9.26 -27.14
CA ARG A 19 8.72 -7.89 -26.67
C ARG A 19 7.60 -7.88 -25.63
N ALA A 20 6.51 -8.60 -25.88
CA ALA A 20 5.42 -8.72 -24.93
C ALA A 20 5.87 -9.34 -23.59
N GLU A 21 6.68 -10.40 -23.63
CA GLU A 21 7.23 -11.02 -22.42
C GLU A 21 8.20 -10.09 -21.68
N GLN A 22 9.05 -9.34 -22.39
CA GLN A 22 9.94 -8.35 -21.76
C GLN A 22 9.17 -7.22 -21.08
N LEU A 23 8.12 -6.71 -21.73
CA LEU A 23 7.23 -5.70 -21.15
C LEU A 23 6.54 -6.25 -19.90
N ARG A 24 5.98 -7.47 -19.98
CA ARG A 24 5.34 -8.14 -18.85
C ARG A 24 6.28 -8.26 -17.65
N ARG A 25 7.54 -8.67 -17.85
CA ARG A 25 8.55 -8.73 -16.78
C ARG A 25 8.84 -7.36 -16.17
N THR A 26 8.85 -6.32 -16.99
CA THR A 26 9.07 -4.95 -16.53
C THR A 26 7.91 -4.49 -15.64
N ILE A 27 6.67 -4.75 -16.06
CA ILE A 27 5.46 -4.43 -15.28
C ILE A 27 5.47 -5.20 -13.95
N LEU A 28 5.75 -6.51 -13.95
CA LEU A 28 5.85 -7.29 -12.71
C LEU A 28 6.90 -6.72 -11.75
N ARG A 29 8.06 -6.30 -12.27
CA ARG A 29 9.09 -5.65 -11.44
C ARG A 29 8.62 -4.32 -10.86
N MET A 30 7.86 -3.53 -11.62
CA MET A 30 7.26 -2.28 -11.11
C MET A 30 6.22 -2.56 -10.03
N GLN A 31 5.38 -3.57 -10.21
CA GLN A 31 4.41 -4.03 -9.21
C GLN A 31 5.13 -4.51 -7.94
N ASP A 32 6.23 -5.24 -8.06
CA ASP A 32 7.03 -5.69 -6.91
C ASP A 32 7.67 -4.51 -6.17
N ASN A 33 8.16 -3.50 -6.88
CA ASN A 33 8.71 -2.28 -6.27
C ASN A 33 7.67 -1.55 -5.41
N LEU A 34 6.43 -1.40 -5.89
CA LEU A 34 5.36 -0.80 -5.09
C LEU A 34 4.92 -1.72 -3.95
N SER A 35 4.81 -3.02 -4.22
CA SER A 35 4.45 -4.02 -3.21
C SER A 35 5.47 -4.09 -2.06
N ALA A 36 6.73 -3.71 -2.29
CA ALA A 36 7.74 -3.62 -1.24
C ALA A 36 7.39 -2.57 -0.17
N ILE A 37 6.65 -1.52 -0.51
CA ILE A 37 6.15 -0.51 0.46
C ILE A 37 5.15 -1.17 1.41
N GLU A 38 4.17 -1.88 0.86
CA GLU A 38 3.16 -2.62 1.64
C GLU A 38 3.84 -3.71 2.51
N LYS A 39 4.80 -4.46 1.95
CA LYS A 39 5.46 -5.60 2.61
C LYS A 39 6.59 -5.22 3.57
N CYS A 40 6.99 -3.95 3.66
CA CYS A 40 8.09 -3.59 4.54
C CYS A 40 7.73 -3.82 6.02
N ARG A 41 8.76 -4.04 6.86
CA ARG A 41 8.60 -4.42 8.27
C ARG A 41 7.99 -3.34 9.17
N VAL A 42 7.83 -2.12 8.69
CA VAL A 42 7.30 -0.97 9.45
C VAL A 42 6.01 -0.45 8.82
N PRO A 43 5.11 0.16 9.61
CA PRO A 43 3.96 0.86 9.07
C PRO A 43 4.38 2.05 8.20
N VAL A 44 3.70 2.23 7.07
CA VAL A 44 3.92 3.30 6.10
C VAL A 44 2.77 4.29 6.17
N LEU A 45 3.10 5.54 6.45
CA LEU A 45 2.15 6.64 6.50
C LEU A 45 2.40 7.56 5.29
N ALA A 46 1.41 7.68 4.40
CA ALA A 46 1.45 8.59 3.27
C ALA A 46 0.92 9.97 3.69
N ALA A 47 1.75 11.01 3.56
CA ALA A 47 1.35 12.40 3.76
C ALA A 47 1.31 13.11 2.40
N ILE A 48 0.12 13.24 1.85
CA ILE A 48 -0.15 13.67 0.48
C ILE A 48 -0.52 15.14 0.48
N HIS A 49 0.11 15.93 -0.38
CA HIS A 49 -0.28 17.33 -0.55
C HIS A 49 -0.49 17.60 -2.04
N ASN A 50 -1.51 18.41 -2.35
CA ASN A 50 -1.85 18.77 -3.71
C ASN A 50 -2.12 17.54 -4.59
N THR A 51 -1.48 17.43 -5.75
CA THR A 51 -1.84 16.47 -6.79
C THR A 51 -1.31 15.05 -6.51
N CYS A 52 -2.19 14.04 -6.56
CA CYS A 52 -1.84 12.62 -6.49
C CYS A 52 -2.48 11.84 -7.65
N ILE A 53 -1.75 11.68 -8.76
CA ILE A 53 -2.30 11.11 -10.01
C ILE A 53 -1.55 9.84 -10.41
N GLY A 54 -2.30 8.85 -10.90
CA GLY A 54 -1.78 7.63 -11.50
C GLY A 54 -0.85 6.85 -10.58
N GLY A 55 0.43 6.75 -10.94
CA GLY A 55 1.48 6.15 -10.11
C GLY A 55 1.54 6.67 -8.65
N GLY A 56 1.10 7.92 -8.41
CA GLY A 56 0.93 8.45 -7.05
C GLY A 56 -0.19 7.76 -6.28
N VAL A 57 -1.33 7.49 -6.93
CA VAL A 57 -2.44 6.70 -6.37
C VAL A 57 -2.01 5.26 -6.15
N ASP A 58 -1.29 4.67 -7.11
CA ASP A 58 -0.77 3.29 -6.98
C ASP A 58 0.13 3.14 -5.73
N MET A 59 1.05 4.08 -5.55
CA MET A 59 1.96 4.09 -4.41
C MET A 59 1.22 4.32 -3.08
N THR A 60 0.27 5.24 -3.04
CA THR A 60 -0.46 5.57 -1.80
C THR A 60 -1.46 4.48 -1.40
N CYS A 61 -1.97 3.69 -2.35
CA CYS A 61 -2.73 2.47 -2.08
C CYS A 61 -1.89 1.40 -1.35
N CYS A 62 -0.55 1.43 -1.45
CA CYS A 62 0.34 0.52 -0.73
C CYS A 62 0.64 0.97 0.72
N ALA A 63 0.27 2.20 1.10
CA ALA A 63 0.50 2.70 2.45
C ALA A 63 -0.51 2.10 3.45
N ASP A 64 -0.12 1.97 4.72
CA ASP A 64 -1.02 1.51 5.78
C ASP A 64 -2.01 2.62 6.19
N MET A 65 -1.59 3.88 6.10
CA MET A 65 -2.39 5.06 6.43
C MET A 65 -2.14 6.18 5.42
N ARG A 66 -3.17 6.98 5.14
CA ARG A 66 -3.13 8.10 4.19
C ARG A 66 -3.66 9.36 4.85
N TYR A 67 -2.95 10.46 4.66
CA TYR A 67 -3.30 11.79 5.14
C TYR A 67 -3.17 12.76 3.98
N ALA A 68 -4.04 13.75 3.90
CA ALA A 68 -4.09 14.68 2.78
C ALA A 68 -4.14 16.14 3.26
N THR A 69 -3.71 17.07 2.41
CA THR A 69 -4.07 18.49 2.55
C THR A 69 -5.44 18.76 1.94
N GLU A 70 -6.11 19.84 2.35
CA GLU A 70 -7.43 20.23 1.81
C GLU A 70 -7.40 20.48 0.30
N ASP A 71 -6.28 20.98 -0.23
CA ASP A 71 -6.07 21.21 -1.67
C ASP A 71 -5.67 19.94 -2.43
N ALA A 72 -5.66 18.77 -1.78
CA ALA A 72 -5.26 17.53 -2.43
C ALA A 72 -6.41 16.92 -3.25
N PHE A 73 -6.03 16.26 -4.34
CA PHE A 73 -6.96 15.44 -5.12
C PHE A 73 -6.26 14.21 -5.69
N PHE A 74 -7.06 13.20 -5.98
CA PHE A 74 -6.62 11.87 -6.39
C PHE A 74 -7.28 11.48 -7.72
N SER A 75 -6.52 10.94 -8.67
CA SER A 75 -7.10 10.51 -9.95
C SER A 75 -6.37 9.33 -10.60
N ILE A 76 -7.15 8.43 -11.19
CA ILE A 76 -6.72 7.30 -12.02
C ILE A 76 -6.75 7.76 -13.49
N ARG A 77 -5.80 8.63 -13.87
CA ARG A 77 -5.78 9.28 -15.19
C ARG A 77 -5.26 8.41 -16.33
N GLU A 78 -4.81 7.19 -16.06
CA GLU A 78 -4.31 6.27 -17.09
C GLU A 78 -5.34 6.08 -18.22
N ILE A 79 -6.64 6.11 -17.89
CA ILE A 79 -7.71 5.96 -18.87
C ILE A 79 -7.73 7.07 -19.93
N ASP A 80 -7.39 8.31 -19.56
CA ASP A 80 -7.39 9.47 -20.47
C ASP A 80 -6.27 9.38 -21.52
N ILE A 81 -5.23 8.60 -21.25
CA ILE A 81 -4.14 8.33 -22.19
C ILE A 81 -4.27 6.97 -22.89
N GLY A 82 -5.43 6.31 -22.77
CA GLY A 82 -5.69 5.00 -23.37
C GLY A 82 -4.92 3.86 -22.72
N MET A 83 -4.53 4.00 -21.45
CA MET A 83 -3.79 3.01 -20.70
C MET A 83 -4.66 2.43 -19.57
N THR A 84 -4.62 1.11 -19.39
CA THR A 84 -5.16 0.49 -18.19
C THR A 84 -4.14 0.64 -17.06
N ALA A 85 -4.53 1.19 -15.91
CA ALA A 85 -3.66 1.24 -14.74
C ALA A 85 -3.21 -0.18 -14.34
N ASP A 86 -1.89 -0.41 -14.30
CA ASP A 86 -1.30 -1.75 -14.27
C ASP A 86 -0.33 -2.00 -13.11
N VAL A 87 -0.04 -1.01 -12.26
CA VAL A 87 0.90 -1.17 -11.13
C VAL A 87 0.25 -1.28 -9.74
N GLY A 88 -1.09 -1.27 -9.67
CA GLY A 88 -1.79 -1.87 -8.53
C GLY A 88 -3.06 -1.19 -8.02
N THR A 89 -3.39 0.02 -8.46
CA THR A 89 -4.58 0.75 -7.98
C THR A 89 -5.85 -0.08 -8.16
N LEU A 90 -6.04 -0.70 -9.33
CA LEU A 90 -7.24 -1.48 -9.63
C LEU A 90 -7.36 -2.77 -8.78
N GLN A 91 -6.25 -3.25 -8.20
CA GLN A 91 -6.22 -4.44 -7.35
C GLN A 91 -6.37 -4.07 -5.86
N ARG A 92 -5.81 -2.93 -5.44
CA ARG A 92 -5.77 -2.52 -4.03
C ARG A 92 -6.93 -1.60 -3.64
N LEU A 93 -7.27 -0.62 -4.46
CA LEU A 93 -8.27 0.40 -4.12
C LEU A 93 -9.67 -0.17 -3.80
N PRO A 94 -10.17 -1.23 -4.48
CA PRO A 94 -11.43 -1.89 -4.10
C PRO A 94 -11.44 -2.54 -2.72
N ARG A 95 -10.25 -2.74 -2.10
CA ARG A 95 -10.12 -3.23 -0.72
C ARG A 95 -10.09 -2.10 0.30
N ILE A 96 -10.04 -0.84 -0.15
CA ILE A 96 -9.88 0.35 0.69
C ILE A 96 -11.17 1.18 0.70
N ILE A 97 -11.78 1.40 -0.47
CA ILE A 97 -13.00 2.21 -0.63
C ILE A 97 -14.10 1.40 -1.36
N PRO A 98 -15.37 1.87 -1.37
CA PRO A 98 -16.45 1.16 -2.03
C PRO A 98 -16.19 0.87 -3.51
N ASP A 99 -16.40 -0.38 -3.95
CA ASP A 99 -16.12 -0.85 -5.31
C ASP A 99 -16.80 0.00 -6.39
N ALA A 100 -18.03 0.46 -6.14
CA ALA A 100 -18.76 1.33 -7.08
C ALA A 100 -18.04 2.66 -7.33
N LEU A 101 -17.48 3.28 -6.29
CA LEU A 101 -16.70 4.51 -6.41
C LEU A 101 -15.39 4.25 -7.16
N VAL A 102 -14.72 3.12 -6.90
CA VAL A 102 -13.50 2.76 -7.65
C VAL A 102 -13.77 2.66 -9.15
N ARG A 103 -14.88 2.03 -9.55
CA ARG A 103 -15.27 1.92 -10.96
C ARG A 103 -15.54 3.28 -11.57
N GLU A 104 -16.24 4.16 -10.84
CA GLU A 104 -16.48 5.53 -11.31
C GLU A 104 -15.16 6.27 -11.56
N LEU A 105 -14.24 6.26 -10.60
CA LEU A 105 -12.94 6.93 -10.74
C LEU A 105 -12.12 6.32 -11.88
N ALA A 106 -12.08 5.00 -12.00
CA ALA A 106 -11.30 4.31 -13.03
C ALA A 106 -11.87 4.49 -14.45
N TYR A 107 -13.19 4.63 -14.61
CA TYR A 107 -13.82 4.79 -15.93
C TYR A 107 -13.94 6.24 -16.38
N THR A 108 -14.00 7.18 -15.43
CA THR A 108 -14.14 8.61 -15.75
C THR A 108 -12.83 9.36 -15.73
N GLY A 109 -11.79 8.85 -15.04
CA GLY A 109 -10.54 9.58 -14.82
C GLY A 109 -10.71 10.85 -13.98
N ARG A 110 -11.89 11.08 -13.39
CA ARG A 110 -12.18 12.31 -12.65
C ARG A 110 -11.32 12.43 -11.40
N ASP A 111 -11.16 13.66 -10.94
CA ASP A 111 -10.52 13.95 -9.66
C ASP A 111 -11.49 13.59 -8.51
N MET A 112 -10.95 12.93 -7.49
CA MET A 112 -11.55 12.74 -6.17
C MET A 112 -10.87 13.72 -5.22
N ASP A 113 -11.60 14.70 -4.70
CA ASP A 113 -11.04 15.69 -3.78
C ASP A 113 -10.75 15.09 -2.39
N ALA A 114 -10.05 15.84 -1.54
CA ALA A 114 -9.64 15.39 -0.21
C ALA A 114 -10.82 15.04 0.71
N ASP A 115 -11.93 15.78 0.60
CA ASP A 115 -13.12 15.57 1.43
C ASP A 115 -13.87 14.30 1.03
N GLU A 116 -14.07 14.08 -0.28
CA GLU A 116 -14.59 12.83 -0.83
C GLU A 116 -13.69 11.66 -0.47
N ALA A 117 -12.37 11.80 -0.64
CA ALA A 117 -11.40 10.77 -0.30
C ALA A 117 -11.47 10.37 1.19
N ARG A 118 -11.69 11.34 2.08
CA ARG A 118 -11.90 11.09 3.51
C ARG A 118 -13.24 10.41 3.77
N ALA A 119 -14.32 10.89 3.15
CA ALA A 119 -15.66 10.33 3.31
C ALA A 119 -15.74 8.88 2.82
N ALA A 120 -15.02 8.55 1.74
CA ALA A 120 -14.93 7.21 1.17
C ALA A 120 -14.02 6.25 1.99
N GLY A 121 -13.26 6.75 2.95
CA GLY A 121 -12.31 5.97 3.75
C GLY A 121 -10.94 5.78 3.09
N PHE A 122 -10.65 6.45 1.97
CA PHE A 122 -9.31 6.44 1.37
C PHE A 122 -8.30 7.17 2.25
N VAL A 123 -8.69 8.35 2.78
CA VAL A 123 -7.85 9.21 3.63
C VAL A 123 -8.32 9.16 5.08
N ASN A 124 -7.39 8.95 6.02
CA ASN A 124 -7.67 8.93 7.45
C ASN A 124 -8.00 10.33 8.01
N ARG A 125 -7.30 11.37 7.54
CA ARG A 125 -7.52 12.76 7.96
C ARG A 125 -7.03 13.76 6.91
N VAL A 126 -7.74 14.87 6.79
CA VAL A 126 -7.41 16.02 5.94
C VAL A 126 -6.93 17.17 6.84
N TYR A 127 -5.96 17.95 6.37
CA TYR A 127 -5.36 19.07 7.08
C TYR A 127 -5.29 20.32 6.20
N GLU A 128 -5.41 21.50 6.82
CA GLU A 128 -5.38 22.79 6.13
C GLU A 128 -4.09 23.02 5.34
N THR A 129 -2.93 22.71 5.92
CA THR A 129 -1.62 22.91 5.26
C THR A 129 -0.71 21.70 5.33
N ARG A 130 0.26 21.66 4.42
CA ARG A 130 1.31 20.63 4.38
C ARG A 130 2.11 20.59 5.68
N GLU A 131 2.45 21.73 6.25
CA GLU A 131 3.24 21.84 7.47
C GLU A 131 2.49 21.25 8.67
N VAL A 132 1.20 21.57 8.79
CA VAL A 132 0.33 21.00 9.82
C VAL A 132 0.21 19.49 9.62
N MET A 133 -0.06 19.02 8.40
CA MET A 133 -0.12 17.59 8.09
C MET A 133 1.19 16.89 8.50
N LEU A 134 2.35 17.39 8.09
CA LEU A 134 3.63 16.76 8.39
C LEU A 134 3.90 16.69 9.90
N ARG A 135 3.56 17.74 10.65
CA ARG A 135 3.68 17.75 12.12
C ARG A 135 2.82 16.65 12.74
N GLU A 136 1.54 16.59 12.39
CA GLU A 136 0.59 15.64 12.96
C GLU A 136 0.91 14.19 12.55
N VAL A 137 1.22 13.96 11.27
CA VAL A 137 1.62 12.63 10.77
C VAL A 137 2.92 12.17 11.43
N THR A 138 3.89 13.06 11.63
CA THR A 138 5.13 12.75 12.36
C THR A 138 4.83 12.39 13.82
N ALA A 139 3.88 13.07 14.48
CA ALA A 139 3.47 12.73 15.83
C ALA A 139 2.85 11.32 15.91
N ILE A 140 2.01 10.96 14.93
CA ILE A 140 1.45 9.60 14.81
C ILE A 140 2.58 8.58 14.60
N ALA A 141 3.51 8.84 13.68
CA ALA A 141 4.66 7.98 13.43
C ALA A 141 5.51 7.78 14.70
N ARG A 142 5.77 8.84 15.47
CA ARG A 142 6.48 8.76 16.76
C ARG A 142 5.71 7.94 17.80
N SER A 143 4.39 8.08 17.84
CA SER A 143 3.55 7.28 18.72
C SER A 143 3.59 5.79 18.37
N ILE A 144 3.62 5.45 17.08
CA ILE A 144 3.79 4.06 16.61
C ILE A 144 5.19 3.56 16.95
N ALA A 145 6.23 4.36 16.68
CA ALA A 145 7.63 4.01 16.95
C ALA A 145 7.94 3.84 18.44
N SER A 146 7.09 4.33 19.34
CA SER A 146 7.24 4.10 20.77
C SER A 146 6.56 2.83 21.29
N LYS A 147 6.01 1.99 20.40
CA LYS A 147 5.44 0.68 20.73
C LYS A 147 6.47 -0.42 20.48
N SER A 148 6.19 -1.62 20.96
CA SER A 148 7.03 -2.79 20.66
C SER A 148 7.13 -2.99 19.14
N PRO A 149 8.35 -2.99 18.56
CA PRO A 149 8.55 -3.22 17.12
C PRO A 149 8.01 -4.58 16.67
N LEU A 150 8.16 -5.62 17.50
CA LEU A 150 7.59 -6.95 17.26
C LEU A 150 6.06 -6.92 17.22
N ALA A 151 5.43 -6.23 18.16
CA ALA A 151 3.97 -6.11 18.19
C ALA A 151 3.42 -5.31 16.98
N VAL A 152 4.10 -4.22 16.60
CA VAL A 152 3.73 -3.40 15.44
C VAL A 152 3.89 -4.18 14.14
N ARG A 153 5.04 -4.84 13.95
CA ARG A 153 5.29 -5.69 12.77
C ARG A 153 4.31 -6.85 12.70
N GLY A 154 4.07 -7.55 13.81
CA GLY A 154 3.09 -8.62 13.89
C GLY A 154 1.68 -8.14 13.53
N SER A 155 1.27 -6.97 14.03
CA SER A 155 -0.02 -6.38 13.68
C SER A 155 -0.16 -6.12 12.19
N LYS A 156 0.87 -5.53 11.57
CA LYS A 156 0.91 -5.28 10.12
C LYS A 156 0.83 -6.59 9.32
N GLU A 157 1.64 -7.59 9.68
CA GLU A 157 1.65 -8.90 9.02
C GLU A 157 0.26 -9.56 9.05
N MET A 158 -0.39 -9.56 10.22
CA MET A 158 -1.71 -10.18 10.39
C MET A 158 -2.80 -9.45 9.62
N LEU A 159 -2.77 -8.12 9.59
CA LEU A 159 -3.73 -7.32 8.81
C LEU A 159 -3.59 -7.56 7.31
N LEU A 160 -2.35 -7.63 6.81
CA LEU A 160 -2.10 -7.94 5.40
C LEU A 160 -2.54 -9.36 5.04
N TYR A 161 -2.24 -10.35 5.89
CA TYR A 161 -2.67 -11.72 5.67
C TYR A 161 -4.20 -11.83 5.67
N ALA A 162 -4.88 -11.21 6.63
CA ALA A 162 -6.34 -11.26 6.76
C ALA A 162 -7.08 -10.62 5.58
N ARG A 163 -6.46 -9.70 4.82
CA ARG A 163 -7.07 -9.08 3.63
C ARG A 163 -7.45 -10.13 2.57
N ASP A 164 -6.60 -11.13 2.39
CA ASP A 164 -6.67 -12.07 1.26
C ASP A 164 -7.02 -13.51 1.70
N HIS A 165 -7.32 -13.71 2.99
CA HIS A 165 -7.62 -15.02 3.59
C HIS A 165 -8.90 -15.00 4.43
N SER A 166 -9.44 -16.18 4.74
CA SER A 166 -10.60 -16.29 5.63
C SER A 166 -10.27 -15.93 7.08
N VAL A 167 -11.30 -15.59 7.85
CA VAL A 167 -11.17 -15.32 9.30
C VAL A 167 -10.55 -16.51 10.03
N SER A 168 -10.94 -17.75 9.68
CA SER A 168 -10.38 -18.96 10.30
C SER A 168 -8.89 -19.14 10.03
N GLU A 169 -8.44 -18.88 8.80
CA GLU A 169 -7.02 -18.94 8.44
C GLU A 169 -6.21 -17.87 9.17
N GLY A 170 -6.73 -16.64 9.21
CA GLY A 170 -6.10 -15.54 9.94
C GLY A 170 -6.00 -15.80 11.44
N LEU A 171 -7.04 -16.33 12.08
CA LEU A 171 -7.04 -16.70 13.50
C LEU A 171 -6.04 -17.82 13.82
N ASN A 172 -5.90 -18.82 12.94
CA ASN A 172 -4.89 -19.85 13.10
C ASN A 172 -3.47 -19.30 12.94
N TYR A 173 -3.27 -18.40 11.98
CA TYR A 173 -1.97 -17.79 11.74
C TYR A 173 -1.51 -16.91 12.90
N ILE A 174 -2.38 -16.04 13.42
CA ILE A 174 -2.03 -15.19 14.58
C ILE A 174 -1.79 -16.01 15.85
N ALA A 175 -2.48 -17.14 16.03
CA ALA A 175 -2.22 -18.05 17.14
C ALA A 175 -0.80 -18.64 17.05
N THR A 176 -0.38 -19.08 15.86
CA THR A 176 0.99 -19.57 15.62
C THR A 176 2.02 -18.46 15.79
N TRP A 177 1.74 -17.24 15.29
CA TRP A 177 2.61 -16.08 15.44
C TRP A 177 2.84 -15.76 16.91
N ASN A 178 1.78 -15.58 17.70
CA ASN A 178 1.90 -15.27 19.12
C ASN A 178 2.55 -16.40 19.91
N ALA A 179 2.29 -17.67 19.57
CA ALA A 179 2.97 -18.79 20.24
C ALA A 179 4.50 -18.78 20.02
N GLY A 180 4.97 -18.30 18.86
CA GLY A 180 6.39 -18.30 18.50
C GLY A 180 7.14 -16.97 18.74
N MET A 181 6.46 -15.83 18.63
CA MET A 181 7.08 -14.50 18.55
C MET A 181 6.76 -13.59 19.75
N LEU A 182 5.97 -14.05 20.73
CA LEU A 182 5.60 -13.26 21.89
C LEU A 182 6.80 -13.01 22.82
N SER A 183 7.32 -11.78 22.80
CA SER A 183 8.42 -11.35 23.67
C SER A 183 7.94 -11.12 25.10
N GLN A 184 8.43 -11.94 26.03
CA GLN A 184 8.19 -11.75 27.46
C GLN A 184 8.81 -10.45 27.99
N GLN A 185 9.94 -10.03 27.42
CA GLN A 185 10.62 -8.78 27.79
C GLN A 185 9.75 -7.57 27.42
N ASP A 186 9.21 -7.54 26.20
CA ASP A 186 8.32 -6.46 25.76
C ASP A 186 7.01 -6.44 26.55
N LEU A 187 6.45 -7.61 26.85
CA LEU A 187 5.26 -7.72 27.70
C LEU A 187 5.51 -7.10 29.08
N GLN A 188 6.60 -7.49 29.75
CA GLN A 188 6.96 -6.96 31.06
C GLN A 188 7.23 -5.45 31.02
N ALA A 189 8.00 -4.98 30.03
CA ALA A 189 8.27 -3.55 29.85
C ALA A 189 6.99 -2.74 29.63
N GLY A 190 6.08 -3.25 28.78
CA GLY A 190 4.78 -2.62 28.53
C GLY A 190 3.89 -2.58 29.77
N MET A 191 3.77 -3.69 30.50
CA MET A 191 2.99 -3.76 31.73
C MET A 191 3.55 -2.81 32.80
N GLN A 192 4.86 -2.82 33.03
CA GLN A 192 5.50 -1.96 34.03
C GLN A 192 5.30 -0.48 33.70
N ALA A 193 5.51 -0.09 32.44
CA ALA A 193 5.31 1.28 31.99
C ALA A 193 3.85 1.74 32.20
N GLN A 194 2.88 0.86 31.95
CA GLN A 194 1.46 1.15 32.18
C GLN A 194 1.16 1.37 33.67
N PHE A 195 1.68 0.51 34.56
CA PHE A 195 1.52 0.67 36.01
C PHE A 195 2.17 1.97 36.53
N GLU A 196 3.38 2.29 36.05
CA GLU A 196 4.12 3.48 36.44
C GLU A 196 3.64 4.77 35.76
N LYS A 197 2.72 4.68 34.79
CA LYS A 197 2.30 5.78 33.91
C LYS A 197 3.49 6.45 33.21
N LYS A 198 4.47 5.65 32.78
CA LYS A 198 5.64 6.06 32.02
C LYS A 198 5.62 5.46 30.62
N GLN A 199 6.54 5.89 29.77
CA GLN A 199 6.73 5.31 28.45
C GLN A 199 7.65 4.08 28.53
N ALA A 200 7.22 2.96 27.95
CA ALA A 200 8.05 1.77 27.82
C ALA A 200 9.22 2.03 26.85
N ARG A 201 10.31 1.30 27.06
CA ARG A 201 11.42 1.21 26.11
C ARG A 201 11.49 -0.23 25.62
N TYR A 202 11.60 -0.38 24.31
CA TYR A 202 11.69 -1.65 23.60
C TYR A 202 12.96 -1.65 22.76
N ASP A 203 13.56 -2.82 22.59
CA ASP A 203 14.64 -3.03 21.63
C ASP A 203 14.05 -3.21 20.21
N ASP A 204 14.87 -2.98 19.17
CA ASP A 204 14.49 -3.21 17.75
C ASP A 204 14.57 -4.70 17.37
#